data_AF-A0A4Q0MJI0-F1
#
_entry.id   AF-A0A4Q0MJI0-F1
#
_cell.length_a   1.000
_cell.length_b   1.000
_cell.length_c   1.000
_cell.angle_alpha   90.00
_cell.angle_beta   90.00
_cell.angle_gamma   90.00
#
_symmetry.space_group_name_H-M   'P 1'
#
loop_
_entity.id
_entity.type
_entity.pdbx_description
1 polymer ?
#
loop_
_entity_poly.entity_id
_entity_poly.type
_entity_poly.pdbx_seq_one_letter_code
_entity_poly.pdbx_strand_id
1 'polypeptide(L)'
;MAQTKAQEALHPLFSSPKRLMIGGLFVLMAVWLIQTSSGIPAYRSFAPIELSSNVVATMGLAWTIIQLRAYRATPRLRRAWASCAVGMALLAIEGSLGETFLDVAHGPAEMGLSIAVWLLAAYLIFRGGRVFAPRRSVVAILWIGFAIQLAAQTVGWISVAWPDYSQSTEWLEYLNDMGELSAVLAYICALLLAEFGPLKNYQFPAASIGRKARAVIRDFGLLQAGRRPTQTPLRGALTRGIARGAMLFWRVLSLAPSVQMSGGPNVLRQVVDLVRLGAKGVSPQSYYALGLFHVSRRAAVDEFMTNAETNGGLAAGIRRQASCPLPVDELNDRLLFGRLCEAAELPAAPVYATVARGVVTSSRDHAAFDRDLVVQDRRGGARTARRFRRIEPFVYRGPFGETLGFDDILMRLASAPGDMLIQPGLRNHESVAFLSDESQVVFRAVTCLDDATGAPRVTHGLARVRSSAAADWARSREQVWGAAIDLETGALGALYGDAPSVERCDDHPVTGVAVRGVRLKHWPEICALAARAHAAFGGWAIICWDIVLTPRGAVILHGDLRIDFDFLQRCYGTPLGRSPLGPTMDRRLDALLAEQLERFTLDGRRTTY
;
A
#
# COMPACT_ATOMS: atom_id res chain seq x y z
N MET A 1 26.88 22.47 -19.87
CA MET A 1 26.71 22.82 -21.32
C MET A 1 27.14 21.71 -22.29
N ALA A 2 28.32 21.07 -22.14
CA ALA A 2 28.75 19.98 -23.04
C ALA A 2 27.93 18.68 -22.91
N GLN A 3 27.49 18.35 -21.70
CA GLN A 3 26.73 17.13 -21.42
C GLN A 3 25.30 17.15 -21.98
N THR A 4 24.64 18.31 -21.96
CA THR A 4 23.31 18.52 -22.55
C THR A 4 23.36 18.27 -24.06
N LYS A 5 24.38 18.80 -24.75
CA LYS A 5 24.58 18.57 -26.19
C LYS A 5 24.86 17.10 -26.52
N ALA A 6 25.63 16.40 -25.69
CA ALA A 6 25.88 14.97 -25.87
C ALA A 6 24.62 14.12 -25.63
N GLN A 7 23.84 14.42 -24.58
CA GLN A 7 22.56 13.76 -24.34
C GLN A 7 21.57 14.01 -25.48
N GLU A 8 21.48 15.25 -25.98
CA GLU A 8 20.63 15.61 -27.13
C GLU A 8 21.05 14.86 -28.41
N ALA A 9 22.36 14.71 -28.66
CA ALA A 9 22.87 13.96 -29.81
C ALA A 9 22.59 12.45 -29.71
N LEU A 10 22.65 11.88 -28.50
CA LEU A 10 22.44 10.45 -28.26
C LEU A 10 20.96 10.06 -28.08
N HIS A 11 20.10 11.02 -27.74
CA HIS A 11 18.68 10.78 -27.48
C HIS A 11 17.96 10.09 -28.65
N PRO A 12 18.13 10.48 -29.94
CA PRO A 12 17.49 9.79 -31.06
C PRO A 12 17.93 8.33 -31.19
N LEU A 13 19.17 8.00 -30.82
CA LEU A 13 19.72 6.65 -30.92
C LEU A 13 19.15 5.72 -29.85
N PHE A 14 19.03 6.22 -28.60
CA PHE A 14 18.74 5.37 -27.44
C PHE A 14 17.35 5.56 -26.82
N SER A 15 16.55 6.51 -27.30
CA SER A 15 15.18 6.72 -26.80
C SER A 15 14.18 5.64 -27.24
N SER A 16 14.48 4.92 -28.32
CA SER A 16 13.60 3.87 -28.84
C SER A 16 14.03 2.48 -28.35
N PRO A 17 13.21 1.78 -27.53
CA PRO A 17 13.48 0.41 -27.12
C PRO A 17 13.65 -0.53 -28.33
N LYS A 18 12.88 -0.30 -29.40
CA LYS A 18 12.97 -1.09 -30.63
C LYS A 18 14.34 -0.95 -31.30
N ARG A 19 14.90 0.26 -31.38
CA ARG A 19 16.23 0.49 -31.99
C ARG A 19 17.33 -0.19 -31.19
N LEU A 20 17.27 -0.09 -29.86
CA LEU A 20 18.21 -0.79 -28.97
C LEU A 20 18.13 -2.30 -29.12
N MET A 21 16.92 -2.88 -29.16
CA MET A 21 16.74 -4.31 -29.39
C MET A 21 17.26 -4.76 -30.76
N ILE A 22 17.03 -3.98 -31.82
CA ILE A 22 17.57 -4.27 -33.16
C ILE A 22 19.10 -4.22 -33.14
N GLY A 23 19.70 -3.22 -32.49
CA GLY A 23 21.14 -3.13 -32.32
C GLY A 23 21.72 -4.32 -31.54
N GLY A 24 21.05 -4.72 -30.44
CA GLY A 24 21.42 -5.91 -29.68
C GLY A 24 21.34 -7.19 -30.51
N LEU A 25 20.29 -7.36 -31.32
CA LEU A 25 20.15 -8.49 -32.23
C LEU A 25 21.26 -8.50 -33.30
N PHE A 26 21.63 -7.33 -33.82
CA PHE A 26 22.75 -7.23 -34.76
C PHE A 26 24.08 -7.65 -34.12
N VAL A 27 24.34 -7.24 -32.87
CA VAL A 27 25.51 -7.71 -32.11
C VAL A 27 25.47 -9.22 -31.93
N LEU A 28 24.34 -9.79 -31.52
CA LEU A 28 24.19 -11.25 -31.37
C LEU A 28 24.45 -11.99 -32.69
N MET A 29 23.92 -11.50 -33.82
CA MET A 29 24.16 -12.09 -35.13
C MET A 29 25.62 -11.98 -35.56
N ALA A 30 26.28 -10.86 -35.29
CA ALA A 30 27.69 -10.66 -35.58
C ALA A 30 28.57 -11.61 -34.76
N VAL A 31 28.30 -11.74 -33.45
CA VAL A 31 29.02 -12.67 -32.57
C VAL A 31 28.76 -14.11 -32.99
N TRP A 32 27.52 -14.46 -33.35
CA TRP A 32 27.18 -15.78 -33.89
C TRP A 32 27.99 -16.10 -35.13
N LEU A 33 28.07 -15.16 -36.08
CA LEU A 33 28.84 -15.34 -37.32
C LEU A 33 30.34 -15.47 -37.05
N ILE A 34 30.90 -14.62 -36.18
CA ILE A 34 32.32 -14.67 -35.81
C ILE A 34 32.65 -16.00 -35.12
N GLN A 35 31.84 -16.41 -34.13
CA GLN A 35 32.04 -17.65 -33.38
C GLN A 35 31.94 -18.89 -34.27
N THR A 36 30.97 -18.93 -35.19
CA THR A 36 30.82 -20.06 -36.13
C THR A 36 31.93 -20.08 -37.18
N SER A 37 32.42 -18.92 -37.61
CA SER A 37 33.51 -18.81 -38.59
C SER A 37 34.91 -19.04 -38.02
N SER A 38 35.12 -18.87 -36.71
CA SER A 38 36.45 -18.93 -36.09
C SER A 38 36.98 -20.36 -35.92
N GLY A 39 36.10 -21.36 -35.92
CA GLY A 39 36.45 -22.75 -35.60
C GLY A 39 36.93 -22.96 -34.15
N ILE A 40 36.83 -21.94 -33.29
CA ILE A 40 37.17 -22.02 -31.87
C ILE A 40 35.93 -22.56 -31.13
N PRO A 41 36.04 -23.63 -30.32
CA PRO A 41 34.94 -24.09 -29.50
C PRO A 41 34.50 -23.02 -28.49
N ALA A 42 33.19 -22.94 -28.19
CA ALA A 42 32.62 -21.90 -27.34
C ALA A 42 33.15 -21.91 -25.90
N TYR A 43 33.43 -23.10 -25.37
CA TYR A 43 33.93 -23.32 -24.01
C TYR A 43 35.42 -22.96 -23.79
N ARG A 44 36.16 -22.59 -24.84
CA ARG A 44 37.57 -22.21 -24.67
C ARG A 44 37.67 -20.78 -24.16
N SER A 45 38.56 -20.56 -23.20
CA SER A 45 38.98 -19.23 -22.79
C SER A 45 39.34 -18.40 -24.02
N PHE A 46 38.80 -17.18 -24.11
CA PHE A 46 38.94 -16.27 -25.24
C PHE A 46 38.16 -16.66 -26.50
N ALA A 47 37.12 -17.49 -26.39
CA ALA A 47 36.17 -17.67 -27.47
C ALA A 47 35.53 -16.31 -27.84
N PRO A 48 35.27 -16.02 -29.13
CA PRO A 48 34.63 -14.77 -29.55
C PRO A 48 33.37 -14.40 -28.75
N ILE A 49 32.57 -15.39 -28.35
CA ILE A 49 31.36 -15.19 -27.55
C ILE A 49 31.65 -14.73 -26.11
N GLU A 50 32.62 -15.36 -25.46
CA GLU A 50 33.06 -15.05 -24.09
C GLU A 50 33.69 -13.64 -24.05
N LEU A 51 34.60 -13.36 -24.99
CA LEU A 51 35.18 -12.02 -25.18
C LEU A 51 34.10 -10.96 -25.37
N SER A 52 33.09 -11.27 -26.19
CA SER A 52 31.98 -10.34 -26.45
C SER A 52 31.15 -10.10 -25.20
N SER A 53 30.86 -11.14 -24.40
CA SER A 53 30.14 -11.01 -23.13
C SER A 53 30.89 -10.10 -22.15
N ASN A 54 32.19 -10.32 -21.98
CA ASN A 54 33.06 -9.51 -21.14
C ASN A 54 33.15 -8.04 -21.61
N VAL A 55 33.27 -7.82 -22.92
CA VAL A 55 33.27 -6.46 -23.50
C VAL A 55 31.94 -5.76 -23.23
N VAL A 56 30.80 -6.41 -23.46
CA VAL A 56 29.48 -5.82 -23.23
C VAL A 56 29.26 -5.54 -21.74
N ALA A 57 29.64 -6.46 -20.85
CA ALA A 57 29.56 -6.26 -19.41
C ALA A 57 30.41 -5.08 -18.95
N THR A 58 31.65 -4.98 -19.46
CA THR A 58 32.57 -3.87 -19.18
C THR A 58 32.04 -2.53 -19.70
N MET A 59 31.43 -2.50 -20.89
CA MET A 59 30.75 -1.31 -21.41
C MET A 59 29.61 -0.87 -20.49
N GLY A 60 28.82 -1.82 -19.97
CA GLY A 60 27.75 -1.53 -19.02
C GLY A 60 28.30 -1.01 -17.68
N LEU A 61 29.40 -1.56 -17.19
CA LEU A 61 30.10 -1.06 -16.02
C LEU A 61 30.59 0.38 -16.25
N ALA A 62 31.28 0.64 -17.35
CA ALA A 62 31.74 1.98 -17.72
C ALA A 62 30.57 2.98 -17.78
N TRP A 63 29.45 2.59 -18.40
CA TRP A 63 28.23 3.39 -18.41
C TRP A 63 27.73 3.73 -17.00
N THR A 64 27.59 2.73 -16.12
CA THR A 64 27.12 2.96 -14.75
C THR A 64 28.07 3.83 -13.93
N ILE A 65 29.39 3.76 -14.16
CA ILE A 65 30.38 4.63 -13.51
C ILE A 65 30.25 6.08 -13.99
N ILE A 66 30.03 6.30 -15.29
CA ILE A 66 29.74 7.64 -15.84
C ILE A 66 28.50 8.21 -15.14
N GLN A 67 27.44 7.41 -15.00
CA GLN A 67 26.20 7.84 -14.35
C GLN A 67 26.38 8.08 -12.84
N LEU A 68 27.18 7.28 -12.14
CA LEU A 68 27.54 7.52 -10.75
C LEU A 68 28.19 8.89 -10.53
N ARG A 69 29.09 9.29 -11.43
CA ARG A 69 29.73 10.60 -11.41
C ARG A 69 28.71 11.71 -11.73
N ALA A 70 27.91 11.51 -12.77
CA ALA A 70 26.88 12.46 -13.20
C ALA A 70 25.85 12.75 -12.10
N TYR A 71 25.48 11.75 -11.29
CA TYR A 71 24.45 11.86 -10.25
C TYR A 71 25.00 11.91 -8.83
N ARG A 72 26.27 12.31 -8.63
CA ARG A 72 26.93 12.35 -7.32
C ARG A 72 26.21 13.19 -6.26
N ALA A 73 25.50 14.23 -6.70
CA ALA A 73 24.77 15.17 -5.85
C ALA A 73 23.36 14.68 -5.45
N THR A 74 22.85 13.62 -6.09
CA THR A 74 21.50 13.09 -5.84
C THR A 74 21.59 11.74 -5.14
N PRO A 75 21.45 11.66 -3.79
CA PRO A 75 21.74 10.43 -3.03
C PRO A 75 20.91 9.22 -3.43
N ARG A 76 19.71 9.43 -3.96
CA ARG A 76 18.80 8.39 -4.45
C ARG A 76 19.34 7.76 -5.75
N LEU A 77 19.62 8.58 -6.76
CA LEU A 77 20.15 8.12 -8.04
C LEU A 77 21.56 7.56 -7.90
N ARG A 78 22.41 8.19 -7.07
CA ARG A 78 23.75 7.66 -6.76
C ARG A 78 23.70 6.24 -6.20
N ARG A 79 22.80 5.97 -5.25
CA ARG A 79 22.62 4.62 -4.69
C ARG A 79 22.09 3.62 -5.73
N ALA A 80 21.22 4.07 -6.63
CA ALA A 80 20.70 3.24 -7.70
C ALA A 80 21.81 2.83 -8.69
N TRP A 81 22.58 3.81 -9.18
CA TRP A 81 23.69 3.57 -10.09
C TRP A 81 24.84 2.82 -9.43
N ALA A 82 25.09 3.00 -8.12
CA ALA A 82 26.05 2.18 -7.37
C ALA A 82 25.63 0.70 -7.37
N SER A 83 24.35 0.42 -7.13
CA SER A 83 23.80 -0.93 -7.19
C SER A 83 23.98 -1.53 -8.58
N CYS A 84 23.63 -0.79 -9.64
CA CYS A 84 23.83 -1.23 -11.01
C CYS A 84 25.31 -1.45 -11.36
N ALA A 85 26.21 -0.59 -10.89
CA ALA A 85 27.65 -0.70 -11.13
C ALA A 85 28.22 -1.97 -10.49
N VAL A 86 27.86 -2.27 -9.24
CA VAL A 86 28.27 -3.52 -8.60
C VAL A 86 27.70 -4.72 -9.34
N GLY A 87 26.43 -4.66 -9.78
CA GLY A 87 25.83 -5.73 -10.58
C GLY A 87 26.54 -5.95 -11.92
N MET A 88 26.86 -4.90 -12.67
CA MET A 88 27.62 -5.00 -13.92
C MET A 88 29.06 -5.44 -13.69
N ALA A 89 29.69 -5.03 -12.59
CA ALA A 89 31.04 -5.47 -12.24
C ALA A 89 31.07 -6.98 -11.98
N LEU A 90 30.07 -7.51 -11.25
CA LEU A 90 29.94 -8.96 -11.04
C LEU A 90 29.86 -9.72 -12.38
N LEU A 91 29.05 -9.23 -13.33
CA LEU A 91 28.95 -9.85 -14.66
C LEU A 91 30.25 -9.73 -15.47
N ALA A 92 31.03 -8.66 -15.29
CA ALA A 92 32.26 -8.43 -16.04
C ALA A 92 33.46 -9.24 -15.53
N ILE A 93 33.40 -9.72 -14.28
CA ILE A 93 34.47 -10.51 -13.65
C ILE A 93 34.10 -11.98 -13.45
N GLU A 94 32.90 -12.40 -13.87
CA GLU A 94 32.36 -13.73 -13.60
C GLU A 94 33.27 -14.84 -14.15
N GLY A 95 33.71 -14.72 -15.40
CA GLY A 95 34.68 -15.67 -15.99
C GLY A 95 36.02 -15.73 -15.22
N SER A 96 36.51 -14.59 -14.73
CA SER A 96 37.75 -14.53 -13.92
C SER A 96 37.56 -15.04 -12.48
N LEU A 97 36.35 -14.92 -11.92
CA LEU A 97 36.03 -15.49 -10.61
C LEU A 97 36.04 -17.02 -10.67
N GLY A 98 35.62 -17.60 -11.81
CA GLY A 98 35.85 -18.98 -12.18
C GLY A 98 37.30 -19.40 -11.95
N GLU A 99 38.21 -18.81 -12.73
CA GLU A 99 39.63 -19.15 -12.70
C GLU A 99 40.32 -18.90 -11.34
N THR A 100 39.87 -17.90 -10.56
CA THR A 100 40.56 -17.49 -9.32
C THR A 100 40.06 -18.21 -8.06
N PHE A 101 38.77 -18.56 -7.99
CA PHE A 101 38.19 -19.22 -6.81
C PHE A 101 38.00 -20.73 -6.98
N LEU A 102 38.02 -21.27 -8.21
CA LEU A 102 37.61 -22.64 -8.52
C LEU A 102 38.76 -23.59 -8.92
N ASP A 103 39.97 -23.38 -8.41
CA ASP A 103 41.00 -24.45 -8.36
C ASP A 103 40.53 -25.69 -7.54
N VAL A 104 39.35 -25.63 -6.90
CA VAL A 104 38.84 -26.65 -5.96
C VAL A 104 37.46 -27.20 -6.32
N ALA A 105 36.67 -26.58 -7.22
CA ALA A 105 35.32 -27.05 -7.54
C ALA A 105 35.11 -27.18 -9.06
N HIS A 106 34.80 -28.40 -9.50
CA HIS A 106 34.45 -28.70 -10.89
C HIS A 106 33.01 -29.20 -10.98
N GLY A 107 32.37 -28.98 -12.12
CA GLY A 107 31.04 -29.51 -12.41
C GLY A 107 29.93 -28.76 -11.64
N PRO A 108 28.99 -29.44 -10.96
CA PRO A 108 27.77 -28.80 -10.45
C PRO A 108 28.02 -27.67 -9.44
N ALA A 109 29.14 -27.71 -8.71
CA ALA A 109 29.48 -26.70 -7.71
C ALA A 109 29.88 -25.35 -8.35
N GLU A 110 30.65 -25.40 -9.45
CA GLU A 110 31.04 -24.23 -10.24
C GLU A 110 29.83 -23.56 -10.87
N MET A 111 28.96 -24.34 -11.53
CA MET A 111 27.71 -23.84 -12.09
C MET A 111 26.80 -23.25 -11.00
N GLY A 112 26.72 -23.87 -9.82
CA GLY A 112 25.95 -23.35 -8.70
C GLY A 112 26.43 -21.98 -8.21
N LEU A 113 27.75 -21.74 -8.23
CA LEU A 113 28.34 -20.45 -7.89
C LEU A 113 28.07 -19.41 -8.99
N SER A 114 28.23 -19.76 -10.27
CA SER A 114 27.90 -18.89 -11.40
C SER A 114 26.45 -18.42 -11.33
N ILE A 115 25.50 -19.36 -11.14
CA ILE A 115 24.07 -19.06 -10.92
C ILE A 115 23.89 -18.05 -9.77
N ALA A 116 24.58 -18.25 -8.64
CA ALA A 116 24.47 -17.36 -7.50
C ALA A 116 24.99 -15.94 -7.79
N VAL A 117 26.13 -15.82 -8.49
CA VAL A 117 26.69 -14.53 -8.93
C VAL A 117 25.74 -13.82 -9.88
N TRP A 118 25.22 -14.54 -10.88
CA TRP A 118 24.26 -14.02 -11.84
C TRP A 118 22.94 -13.58 -11.19
N LEU A 119 22.41 -14.35 -10.24
CA LEU A 119 21.21 -13.97 -9.48
C LEU A 119 21.45 -12.73 -8.61
N LEU A 120 22.63 -12.62 -7.99
CA LEU A 120 23.03 -11.44 -7.21
C LEU A 120 23.19 -10.21 -8.10
N ALA A 121 23.85 -10.35 -9.25
CA ALA A 121 24.03 -9.29 -10.23
C ALA A 121 22.67 -8.79 -10.75
N ALA A 122 21.79 -9.70 -11.18
CA ALA A 122 20.44 -9.38 -11.60
C ALA A 122 19.66 -8.67 -10.49
N TYR A 123 19.72 -9.16 -9.25
CA TYR A 123 19.07 -8.51 -8.10
C TYR A 123 19.55 -7.06 -7.91
N LEU A 124 20.86 -6.81 -7.99
CA LEU A 124 21.46 -5.49 -7.83
C LEU A 124 21.09 -4.55 -8.99
N ILE A 125 21.08 -5.03 -10.23
CA ILE A 125 20.65 -4.28 -11.42
C ILE A 125 19.16 -3.96 -11.31
N PHE A 126 18.31 -4.92 -10.94
CA PHE A 126 16.89 -4.69 -10.71
C PHE A 126 16.65 -3.67 -9.59
N ARG A 127 17.38 -3.78 -8.49
CA ARG A 127 17.26 -2.87 -7.36
C ARG A 127 17.54 -1.42 -7.77
N GLY A 128 18.59 -1.18 -8.55
CA GLY A 128 18.90 0.15 -9.09
C GLY A 128 17.92 0.58 -10.18
N GLY A 129 17.65 -0.30 -11.14
CA GLY A 129 16.74 -0.06 -12.27
C GLY A 129 15.30 0.29 -11.86
N ARG A 130 14.83 -0.21 -10.71
CA ARG A 130 13.49 0.12 -10.16
C ARG A 130 13.29 1.61 -9.90
N VAL A 131 14.35 2.40 -9.70
CA VAL A 131 14.20 3.86 -9.56
C VAL A 131 13.70 4.50 -10.85
N PHE A 132 13.95 3.86 -12.00
CA PHE A 132 13.50 4.28 -13.33
C PHE A 132 12.20 3.58 -13.76
N ALA A 133 11.44 3.02 -12.81
CA ALA A 133 10.13 2.42 -13.09
C ALA A 133 9.14 3.34 -13.83
N PRO A 134 9.20 4.69 -13.75
CA PRO A 134 8.37 5.54 -14.61
C PRO A 134 8.63 5.36 -16.11
N ARG A 135 9.74 4.74 -16.51
CA ARG A 135 10.05 4.35 -17.89
C ARG A 135 9.70 2.87 -18.09
N ARG A 136 8.59 2.59 -18.79
CA ARG A 136 8.06 1.21 -18.95
C ARG A 136 9.06 0.26 -19.60
N SER A 137 9.82 0.77 -20.56
CA SER A 137 10.79 0.00 -21.34
C SER A 137 11.91 -0.57 -20.47
N VAL A 138 12.40 0.19 -19.49
CA VAL A 138 13.43 -0.26 -18.54
C VAL A 138 12.99 -1.52 -17.81
N VAL A 139 11.81 -1.48 -17.17
CA VAL A 139 11.31 -2.62 -16.40
C VAL A 139 11.02 -3.82 -17.29
N ALA A 140 10.45 -3.58 -18.48
CA ALA A 140 10.16 -4.67 -19.43
C ALA A 140 11.44 -5.39 -19.87
N ILE A 141 12.48 -4.63 -20.25
CA ILE A 141 13.74 -5.20 -20.73
C ILE A 141 14.54 -5.86 -19.60
N LEU A 142 14.49 -5.33 -18.38
CA LEU A 142 15.06 -6.02 -17.20
C LEU A 142 14.43 -7.40 -17.01
N TRP A 143 13.11 -7.53 -17.13
CA TRP A 143 12.43 -8.83 -17.03
C TRP A 143 12.75 -9.77 -18.19
N ILE A 144 12.89 -9.25 -19.41
CA ILE A 144 13.35 -10.03 -20.56
C ILE A 144 14.76 -10.58 -20.29
N GLY A 145 15.70 -9.72 -19.86
CA GLY A 145 17.06 -10.13 -19.51
C GLY A 145 17.09 -11.19 -18.41
N PHE A 146 16.29 -11.01 -17.36
CA PHE A 146 16.18 -12.00 -16.28
C PHE A 146 15.59 -13.34 -16.73
N ALA A 147 14.58 -13.33 -17.59
CA ALA A 147 14.00 -14.55 -18.13
C ALA A 147 15.00 -15.30 -19.03
N ILE A 148 15.73 -14.58 -19.88
CA ILE A 148 16.80 -15.13 -20.71
C ILE A 148 17.91 -15.72 -19.83
N GLN A 149 18.36 -14.98 -18.82
CA GLN A 149 19.35 -15.47 -17.85
C GLN A 149 18.90 -16.76 -17.18
N LEU A 150 17.67 -16.82 -16.66
CA LEU A 150 17.16 -18.01 -15.99
C LEU A 150 17.13 -19.21 -16.94
N ALA A 151 16.75 -18.99 -18.20
CA ALA A 151 16.78 -20.04 -19.22
C ALA A 151 18.21 -20.50 -19.53
N ALA A 152 19.15 -19.58 -19.74
CA ALA A 152 20.56 -19.88 -20.00
C ALA A 152 21.16 -20.73 -18.88
N GLN A 153 21.04 -20.25 -17.64
CA GLN A 153 21.53 -20.92 -16.45
C GLN A 153 20.87 -22.28 -16.20
N THR A 154 19.61 -22.46 -16.61
CA THR A 154 18.96 -23.78 -16.57
C THR A 154 19.59 -24.74 -17.59
N VAL A 155 19.90 -24.25 -18.80
CA VAL A 155 20.59 -25.02 -19.84
C VAL A 155 21.99 -25.42 -19.37
N GLY A 156 22.75 -24.48 -18.79
CA GLY A 156 24.07 -24.76 -18.19
C GLY A 156 23.98 -25.79 -17.04
N TRP A 157 23.00 -25.67 -16.15
CA TRP A 157 22.81 -26.67 -15.09
C TRP A 157 22.53 -28.06 -15.65
N ILE A 158 21.71 -28.17 -16.71
CA ILE A 158 21.39 -29.45 -17.35
C ILE A 158 22.64 -30.08 -17.98
N SER A 159 23.50 -29.29 -18.66
CA SER A 159 24.72 -29.83 -19.29
C SER A 159 25.67 -30.45 -18.28
N VAL A 160 25.74 -29.88 -17.07
CA VAL A 160 26.64 -30.34 -16.01
C VAL A 160 26.02 -31.44 -15.13
N ALA A 161 24.70 -31.40 -14.89
CA ALA A 161 24.02 -32.34 -13.99
C ALA A 161 23.67 -33.70 -14.62
N TRP A 162 23.58 -33.79 -15.96
CA TRP A 162 23.28 -35.03 -16.69
C TRP A 162 24.28 -35.34 -17.81
N PRO A 163 25.52 -35.78 -17.47
CA PRO A 163 26.57 -36.04 -18.46
C PRO A 163 26.22 -37.17 -19.46
N ASP A 164 25.41 -38.15 -19.04
CA ASP A 164 25.04 -39.29 -19.90
C ASP A 164 24.06 -38.91 -21.02
N TYR A 165 23.31 -37.81 -20.84
CA TYR A 165 22.44 -37.25 -21.88
C TYR A 165 23.21 -36.35 -22.87
N SER A 166 24.50 -36.09 -22.60
CA SER A 166 25.28 -35.03 -23.20
C SER A 166 26.44 -35.50 -24.09
N GLN A 167 26.25 -36.53 -24.92
CA GLN A 167 27.13 -36.74 -26.10
C GLN A 167 27.08 -35.55 -27.12
N SER A 168 26.40 -34.47 -26.74
CA SER A 168 26.19 -33.22 -27.45
C SER A 168 26.42 -32.01 -26.51
N THR A 169 27.36 -32.08 -25.55
CA THR A 169 27.65 -30.98 -24.59
C THR A 169 27.92 -29.63 -25.25
N GLU A 170 28.60 -29.62 -26.40
CA GLU A 170 29.06 -28.38 -27.04
C GLU A 170 27.92 -27.43 -27.44
N TRP A 171 26.75 -27.93 -27.88
CA TRP A 171 25.64 -27.04 -28.26
C TRP A 171 24.89 -26.49 -27.05
N LEU A 172 24.84 -27.24 -25.93
CA LEU A 172 24.21 -26.77 -24.69
C LEU A 172 25.05 -25.66 -24.04
N GLU A 173 26.38 -25.84 -24.01
CA GLU A 173 27.33 -24.82 -23.54
C GLU A 173 27.23 -23.58 -24.43
N TYR A 174 27.25 -23.75 -25.74
CA TYR A 174 27.06 -22.64 -26.67
C TYR A 174 25.73 -21.87 -26.46
N LEU A 175 24.63 -22.58 -26.20
CA LEU A 175 23.35 -21.95 -25.89
C LEU A 175 23.36 -21.23 -24.55
N ASN A 176 24.08 -21.76 -23.55
CA ASN A 176 24.29 -21.06 -22.28
C ASN A 176 25.01 -19.73 -22.54
N ASP A 177 26.16 -19.74 -23.20
CA ASP A 177 26.97 -18.55 -23.46
C ASP A 177 26.22 -17.51 -24.31
N MET A 178 25.46 -17.96 -25.31
CA MET A 178 24.59 -17.09 -26.11
C MET A 178 23.46 -16.47 -25.27
N GLY A 179 22.89 -17.27 -24.37
CA GLY A 179 21.88 -16.83 -23.43
C GLY A 179 22.43 -15.79 -22.43
N GLU A 180 23.63 -16.01 -21.91
CA GLU A 180 24.34 -15.08 -21.03
C GLU A 180 24.62 -13.76 -21.72
N LEU A 181 25.25 -13.78 -22.91
CA LEU A 181 25.50 -12.59 -23.71
C LEU A 181 24.19 -11.82 -23.99
N SER A 182 23.13 -12.55 -24.35
CA SER A 182 21.80 -11.97 -24.59
C SER A 182 21.22 -11.31 -23.33
N ALA A 183 21.43 -11.90 -22.15
CA ALA A 183 21.01 -11.34 -20.87
C ALA A 183 21.80 -10.07 -20.52
N VAL A 184 23.13 -10.06 -20.68
CA VAL A 184 23.95 -8.85 -20.45
C VAL A 184 23.53 -7.73 -21.41
N LEU A 185 23.30 -8.03 -22.70
CA LEU A 185 22.81 -7.08 -23.68
C LEU A 185 21.45 -6.49 -23.30
N ALA A 186 20.53 -7.31 -22.78
CA ALA A 186 19.27 -6.81 -22.25
C ALA A 186 19.49 -5.88 -21.05
N TYR A 187 20.37 -6.24 -20.10
CA TYR A 187 20.67 -5.40 -18.95
C TYR A 187 21.28 -4.05 -19.33
N ILE A 188 22.26 -4.02 -20.23
CA ILE A 188 22.83 -2.74 -20.68
C ILE A 188 21.80 -1.90 -21.45
N CYS A 189 20.95 -2.51 -22.29
CA CYS A 189 19.86 -1.81 -22.96
C CYS A 189 18.88 -1.17 -21.95
N ALA A 190 18.54 -1.90 -20.88
CA ALA A 190 17.70 -1.35 -19.82
C ALA A 190 18.37 -0.16 -19.10
N LEU A 191 19.67 -0.23 -18.86
CA LEU A 191 20.45 0.86 -18.23
C LEU A 191 20.61 2.07 -19.16
N LEU A 192 20.69 1.89 -20.47
CA LEU A 192 20.64 2.99 -21.44
C LEU A 192 19.25 3.64 -21.45
N LEU A 193 18.19 2.83 -21.43
CA LEU A 193 16.82 3.33 -21.38
C LEU A 193 16.46 3.99 -20.05
N ALA A 194 17.18 3.69 -18.97
CA ALA A 194 17.03 4.41 -17.70
C ALA A 194 17.33 5.91 -17.87
N GLU A 195 18.23 6.25 -18.80
CA GLU A 195 18.63 7.62 -19.10
C GLU A 195 17.84 8.23 -20.27
N PHE A 196 17.61 7.45 -21.35
CA PHE A 196 17.02 7.97 -22.60
C PHE A 196 15.58 7.52 -22.90
N GLY A 197 15.08 6.49 -22.22
CA GLY A 197 13.77 5.92 -22.51
C GLY A 197 12.60 6.86 -22.18
N PRO A 198 11.51 6.84 -22.94
CA PRO A 198 10.37 7.71 -22.66
C PRO A 198 9.69 7.35 -21.33
N LEU A 199 9.12 8.37 -20.70
CA LEU A 199 8.21 8.18 -19.58
C LEU A 199 6.95 7.43 -20.04
N LYS A 200 6.35 6.68 -19.12
CA LYS A 200 5.03 6.09 -19.30
C LYS A 200 4.02 7.18 -19.63
N ASN A 201 3.07 6.86 -20.50
CA ASN A 201 1.84 7.63 -20.58
C ASN A 201 1.03 7.37 -19.31
N TYR A 202 0.90 8.41 -18.48
CA TYR A 202 0.10 8.38 -17.25
C TYR A 202 -1.30 8.96 -17.45
N GLN A 203 -1.86 8.83 -18.65
CA GLN A 203 -3.28 9.08 -18.89
C GLN A 203 -4.10 7.88 -18.42
N PHE A 204 -4.98 8.13 -17.45
CA PHE A 204 -5.96 7.16 -16.96
C PHE A 204 -7.36 7.71 -17.17
N PRO A 205 -8.35 6.87 -17.50
CA PRO A 205 -9.75 7.28 -17.38
C PRO A 205 -10.06 7.70 -15.94
N ALA A 206 -10.85 8.75 -15.75
CA ALA A 206 -11.19 9.29 -14.43
C ALA A 206 -11.80 8.23 -13.48
N ALA A 207 -12.57 7.27 -14.02
CA ALA A 207 -13.13 6.17 -13.22
C ALA A 207 -12.06 5.19 -12.71
N SER A 208 -10.89 5.08 -13.38
CA SER A 208 -9.83 4.10 -13.08
C SER A 208 -8.86 4.56 -11.97
N ILE A 209 -9.38 5.24 -10.95
CA ILE A 209 -8.58 5.83 -9.86
C ILE A 209 -7.73 4.80 -9.11
N GLY A 210 -8.21 3.57 -8.96
CA GLY A 210 -7.49 2.49 -8.30
C GLY A 210 -6.21 2.11 -9.05
N ARG A 211 -6.33 1.96 -10.38
CA ARG A 211 -5.20 1.68 -11.25
C ARG A 211 -4.20 2.83 -11.27
N LYS A 212 -4.68 4.08 -11.33
CA LYS A 212 -3.86 5.29 -11.25
C LYS A 212 -3.06 5.32 -9.95
N ALA A 213 -3.73 5.18 -8.81
CA ALA A 213 -3.10 5.14 -7.49
C ALA A 213 -2.02 4.05 -7.39
N ARG A 214 -2.33 2.82 -7.82
CA ARG A 214 -1.36 1.70 -7.84
C ARG A 214 -0.16 1.99 -8.73
N ALA A 215 -0.37 2.58 -9.90
CA ALA A 215 0.71 2.95 -10.81
C ALA A 215 1.63 4.02 -10.20
N VAL A 216 1.07 5.10 -9.66
CA VAL A 216 1.83 6.18 -9.01
C VAL A 216 2.67 5.64 -7.85
N ILE A 217 2.06 4.87 -6.96
CA ILE A 217 2.75 4.32 -5.78
C ILE A 217 3.88 3.37 -6.20
N ARG A 218 3.60 2.47 -7.13
CA ARG A 218 4.58 1.48 -7.61
C ARG A 218 5.74 2.15 -8.32
N ASP A 219 5.46 3.10 -9.20
CA ASP A 219 6.45 3.66 -10.12
C ASP A 219 7.34 4.71 -9.43
N PHE A 220 6.81 5.46 -8.45
CA PHE A 220 7.60 6.45 -7.71
C PHE A 220 8.11 5.94 -6.35
N GLY A 221 7.69 4.75 -5.92
CA GLY A 221 8.13 4.12 -4.68
C GLY A 221 7.61 4.83 -3.43
N LEU A 222 6.35 5.29 -3.48
CA LEU A 222 5.73 6.06 -2.38
C LEU A 222 5.35 5.21 -1.16
N LEU A 223 5.61 3.90 -1.20
CA LEU A 223 5.31 3.02 -0.07
C LEU A 223 6.22 3.31 1.13
N GLN A 224 5.66 3.87 2.19
CA GLN A 224 6.30 3.96 3.51
C GLN A 224 6.26 2.58 4.18
N ALA A 225 7.43 2.07 4.56
CA ALA A 225 7.51 0.89 5.41
C ALA A 225 7.12 1.29 6.84
N GLY A 226 5.97 0.78 7.31
CA GLY A 226 5.58 0.85 8.73
C GLY A 226 4.30 1.64 8.96
N ARG A 227 3.20 0.92 9.24
CA ARG A 227 2.07 1.36 10.08
C ARG A 227 0.95 0.32 10.26
N ARG A 228 0.94 -0.81 9.54
CA ARG A 228 0.18 -2.01 9.92
C ARG A 228 1.14 -3.15 10.31
N PRO A 229 0.96 -3.81 11.47
CA PRO A 229 1.82 -4.91 11.93
C PRO A 229 1.69 -6.19 11.09
N THR A 230 0.79 -6.24 10.10
CA THR A 230 0.73 -7.34 9.12
C THR A 230 1.74 -7.20 7.98
N GLN A 231 2.39 -6.04 7.85
CA GLN A 231 3.61 -5.92 7.07
C GLN A 231 4.74 -5.79 8.08
N THR A 232 5.18 -6.95 8.57
CA THR A 232 6.43 -7.06 9.32
C THR A 232 7.50 -6.21 8.62
N PRO A 233 8.32 -5.44 9.37
CA PRO A 233 9.41 -4.65 8.81
C PRO A 233 10.54 -5.60 8.42
N LEU A 234 10.22 -6.58 7.57
CA LEU A 234 11.16 -7.47 6.94
C LEU A 234 11.93 -6.63 5.94
N ARG A 235 13.13 -6.21 6.35
CA ARG A 235 14.10 -5.53 5.51
C ARG A 235 14.52 -6.52 4.41
N GLY A 236 14.19 -6.22 3.16
CA GLY A 236 14.55 -7.04 2.01
C GLY A 236 13.41 -7.24 1.02
N ALA A 237 13.72 -7.47 -0.25
CA ALA A 237 12.70 -7.80 -1.27
C ALA A 237 12.22 -9.26 -1.12
N LEU A 238 13.14 -10.17 -0.80
CA LEU A 238 12.91 -11.61 -0.67
C LEU A 238 11.95 -11.93 0.49
N THR A 239 12.24 -11.40 1.67
CA THR A 239 11.44 -11.60 2.89
C THR A 239 10.02 -11.05 2.76
N ARG A 240 9.85 -9.93 2.04
CA ARG A 240 8.52 -9.41 1.66
C ARG A 240 7.79 -10.32 0.66
N GLY A 241 8.51 -10.99 -0.25
CA GLY A 241 7.94 -11.97 -1.17
C GLY A 241 7.40 -13.19 -0.43
N ILE A 242 8.20 -13.77 0.46
CA ILE A 242 7.82 -14.91 1.30
C ILE A 242 6.60 -14.56 2.17
N ALA A 243 6.64 -13.42 2.85
CA ALA A 243 5.52 -12.97 3.69
C ALA A 243 4.22 -12.77 2.89
N ARG A 244 4.30 -12.25 1.66
CA ARG A 244 3.14 -12.13 0.75
C ARG A 244 2.63 -13.50 0.30
N GLY A 245 3.52 -14.44 -0.02
CA GLY A 245 3.17 -15.81 -0.37
C GLY A 245 2.47 -16.54 0.79
N ALA A 246 3.02 -16.44 2.00
CA ALA A 246 2.42 -16.98 3.22
C ALA A 246 1.05 -16.35 3.53
N MET A 247 0.91 -15.03 3.36
CA MET A 247 -0.36 -14.34 3.54
C MET A 247 -1.40 -14.76 2.49
N LEU A 248 -0.99 -14.93 1.22
CA LEU A 248 -1.85 -15.47 0.17
C LEU A 248 -2.34 -16.87 0.56
N PHE A 249 -1.41 -17.76 0.93
CA PHE A 249 -1.71 -19.12 1.34
C PHE A 249 -2.70 -19.17 2.51
N TRP A 250 -2.41 -18.43 3.60
CA TRP A 250 -3.27 -18.40 4.78
C TRP A 250 -4.66 -17.83 4.49
N ARG A 251 -4.76 -16.76 3.68
CA ARG A 251 -6.06 -16.16 3.32
C ARG A 251 -6.90 -17.07 2.45
N VAL A 252 -6.29 -17.76 1.49
CA VAL A 252 -6.99 -18.76 0.68
C VAL A 252 -7.53 -19.87 1.58
N LEU A 253 -6.71 -20.45 2.46
CA LEU A 253 -7.16 -21.52 3.35
C LEU A 253 -8.29 -21.08 4.30
N SER A 254 -8.21 -19.85 4.82
CA SER A 254 -9.17 -19.37 5.81
C SER A 254 -10.49 -18.86 5.23
N LEU A 255 -10.48 -18.26 4.03
CA LEU A 255 -11.65 -17.54 3.49
C LEU A 255 -12.23 -18.17 2.23
N ALA A 256 -11.43 -18.87 1.41
CA ALA A 256 -11.92 -19.41 0.15
C ALA A 256 -13.08 -20.42 0.31
N PRO A 257 -13.06 -21.33 1.31
CA PRO A 257 -14.19 -22.22 1.55
C PRO A 257 -15.46 -21.45 1.92
N SER A 258 -15.36 -20.43 2.76
CA SER A 258 -16.51 -19.60 3.16
C SER A 258 -17.14 -18.86 1.98
N VAL A 259 -16.31 -18.31 1.08
CA VAL A 259 -16.79 -17.71 -0.17
C VAL A 259 -17.50 -18.73 -1.04
N GLN A 260 -16.95 -19.92 -1.19
CA GLN A 260 -17.57 -20.97 -2.00
C GLN A 260 -18.93 -21.41 -1.41
N MET A 261 -19.02 -21.58 -0.09
CA MET A 261 -20.29 -21.91 0.59
C MET A 261 -21.34 -20.80 0.46
N SER A 262 -20.92 -19.54 0.35
CA SER A 262 -21.81 -18.38 0.20
C SER A 262 -22.24 -18.11 -1.25
N GLY A 263 -22.10 -19.10 -2.16
CA GLY A 263 -22.45 -18.97 -3.57
C GLY A 263 -21.36 -18.33 -4.46
N GLY A 264 -20.14 -18.20 -3.94
CA GLY A 264 -18.99 -17.72 -4.69
C GLY A 264 -18.32 -18.81 -5.56
N PRO A 265 -17.27 -18.44 -6.33
CA PRO A 265 -16.54 -19.39 -7.16
C PRO A 265 -15.77 -20.43 -6.33
N ASN A 266 -15.46 -21.58 -6.94
CA ASN A 266 -14.64 -22.61 -6.30
C ASN A 266 -13.22 -22.11 -5.94
N VAL A 267 -12.57 -22.80 -4.99
CA VAL A 267 -11.24 -22.40 -4.47
C VAL A 267 -10.20 -22.23 -5.59
N LEU A 268 -10.14 -23.14 -6.57
CA LEU A 268 -9.17 -23.06 -7.66
C LEU A 268 -9.32 -21.78 -8.47
N ARG A 269 -10.56 -21.42 -8.81
CA ARG A 269 -10.85 -20.17 -9.53
C ARG A 269 -10.48 -18.95 -8.68
N GLN A 270 -10.71 -18.99 -7.37
CA GLN A 270 -10.26 -17.92 -6.47
C GLN A 270 -8.73 -17.76 -6.45
N VAL A 271 -7.97 -18.87 -6.47
CA VAL A 271 -6.50 -18.82 -6.55
C VAL A 271 -6.05 -18.20 -7.88
N VAL A 272 -6.64 -18.61 -9.00
CA VAL A 272 -6.36 -18.02 -10.32
C VAL A 272 -6.66 -16.52 -10.32
N ASP A 273 -7.78 -16.12 -9.74
CA ASP A 273 -8.17 -14.72 -9.63
C ASP A 273 -7.18 -13.93 -8.77
N LEU A 274 -6.74 -14.48 -7.64
CA LEU A 274 -5.74 -13.86 -6.77
C LEU A 274 -4.39 -13.68 -7.46
N VAL A 275 -3.93 -14.66 -8.24
CA VAL A 275 -2.69 -14.52 -9.03
C VAL A 275 -2.83 -13.41 -10.08
N ARG A 276 -3.94 -13.41 -10.84
CA ARG A 276 -4.21 -12.40 -11.88
C ARG A 276 -4.34 -11.00 -11.31
N LEU A 277 -5.04 -10.84 -10.20
CA LEU A 277 -5.24 -9.55 -9.54
C LEU A 277 -4.00 -9.10 -8.75
N GLY A 278 -3.21 -10.04 -8.25
CA GLY A 278 -1.91 -9.78 -7.63
C GLY A 278 -0.95 -9.10 -8.60
N ALA A 279 -0.95 -9.48 -9.88
CA ALA A 279 -0.19 -8.79 -10.93
C ALA A 279 -0.63 -7.33 -11.14
N LYS A 280 -1.90 -7.02 -10.82
CA LYS A 280 -2.43 -5.65 -10.82
C LYS A 280 -2.19 -4.89 -9.50
N GLY A 281 -1.53 -5.51 -8.52
CA GLY A 281 -1.22 -4.93 -7.22
C GLY A 281 -2.33 -5.08 -6.17
N VAL A 282 -3.35 -5.89 -6.42
CA VAL A 282 -4.44 -6.14 -5.46
C VAL A 282 -4.00 -7.21 -4.46
N SER A 283 -4.17 -6.93 -3.17
CA SER A 283 -3.81 -7.88 -2.10
C SER A 283 -4.89 -8.97 -1.93
N PRO A 284 -4.52 -10.15 -1.39
CA PRO A 284 -5.51 -11.16 -1.04
C PRO A 284 -6.58 -10.66 -0.07
N GLN A 285 -6.20 -9.79 0.87
CA GLN A 285 -7.14 -9.18 1.81
C GLN A 285 -8.19 -8.32 1.08
N SER A 286 -7.75 -7.49 0.13
CA SER A 286 -8.65 -6.61 -0.63
C SER A 286 -9.53 -7.40 -1.60
N TYR A 287 -9.05 -8.53 -2.15
CA TYR A 287 -9.86 -9.42 -2.98
C TYR A 287 -11.13 -9.89 -2.26
N TYR A 288 -10.98 -10.38 -1.03
CA TYR A 288 -12.09 -10.84 -0.21
C TYR A 288 -12.93 -9.68 0.33
N ALA A 289 -12.29 -8.63 0.87
CA ALA A 289 -13.01 -7.49 1.45
C ALA A 289 -13.89 -6.75 0.43
N LEU A 290 -13.42 -6.57 -0.81
CA LEU A 290 -14.17 -5.88 -1.86
C LEU A 290 -15.13 -6.81 -2.62
N GLY A 291 -15.12 -8.11 -2.36
CA GLY A 291 -15.93 -9.07 -3.08
C GLY A 291 -15.52 -9.22 -4.56
N LEU A 292 -14.23 -9.11 -4.88
CA LEU A 292 -13.71 -9.21 -6.26
C LEU A 292 -13.80 -10.64 -6.84
N PHE A 293 -14.23 -11.61 -6.03
CA PHE A 293 -14.65 -12.92 -6.51
C PHE A 293 -15.94 -12.84 -7.36
N HIS A 294 -16.76 -11.79 -7.24
CA HIS A 294 -17.85 -11.54 -8.18
C HIS A 294 -17.34 -10.95 -9.50
N VAL A 295 -17.79 -11.50 -10.62
CA VAL A 295 -17.33 -11.13 -11.98
C VAL A 295 -17.53 -9.63 -12.27
N SER A 296 -18.68 -9.07 -11.91
CA SER A 296 -18.99 -7.65 -12.12
C SER A 296 -18.03 -6.72 -11.37
N ARG A 297 -17.77 -7.00 -10.09
CA ARG A 297 -16.82 -6.22 -9.28
C ARG A 297 -15.39 -6.37 -9.78
N ARG A 298 -15.02 -7.59 -10.20
CA ARG A 298 -13.70 -7.88 -10.77
C ARG A 298 -13.43 -7.14 -12.07
N ALA A 299 -14.44 -6.99 -12.92
CA ALA A 299 -14.34 -6.21 -14.15
C ALA A 299 -14.04 -4.74 -13.85
N ALA A 300 -14.59 -4.20 -12.75
CA ALA A 300 -14.35 -2.83 -12.29
C ALA A 300 -13.13 -2.67 -11.34
N VAL A 301 -12.22 -3.64 -11.25
CA VAL A 301 -11.09 -3.62 -10.29
C VAL A 301 -10.18 -2.39 -10.42
N ASP A 302 -10.07 -1.83 -11.62
CA ASP A 302 -9.27 -0.64 -11.89
C ASP A 302 -9.90 0.63 -11.25
N GLU A 303 -11.19 0.59 -10.94
CA GLU A 303 -11.96 1.66 -10.29
C GLU A 303 -11.95 1.56 -8.76
N PHE A 304 -11.61 0.39 -8.21
CA PHE A 304 -11.49 0.16 -6.77
C PHE A 304 -10.16 0.66 -6.22
N MET A 305 -10.24 1.47 -5.16
CA MET A 305 -9.08 1.90 -4.37
C MET A 305 -8.96 1.02 -3.13
N THR A 306 -7.81 0.42 -2.88
CA THR A 306 -7.62 -0.48 -1.74
C THR A 306 -6.92 0.21 -0.57
N ASN A 307 -7.01 -0.42 0.60
CA ASN A 307 -6.25 0.01 1.78
C ASN A 307 -4.73 -0.08 1.61
N ALA A 308 -4.23 -0.89 0.66
CA ALA A 308 -2.80 -1.02 0.41
C ALA A 308 -2.22 0.28 -0.16
N GLU A 309 -2.98 0.98 -1.02
CA GLU A 309 -2.54 2.24 -1.59
C GLU A 309 -2.52 3.37 -0.54
N THR A 310 -3.56 3.42 0.29
CA THR A 310 -3.85 4.60 1.13
C THR A 310 -3.12 4.55 2.46
N ASN A 311 -3.07 3.39 3.12
CA ASN A 311 -2.26 3.20 4.33
C ASN A 311 -0.76 3.13 4.03
N GLY A 312 -0.41 2.88 2.77
CA GLY A 312 0.95 2.62 2.33
C GLY A 312 1.76 3.86 2.01
N GLY A 313 1.21 5.07 1.94
CA GLY A 313 1.99 6.30 1.69
C GLY A 313 1.34 7.29 0.73
N LEU A 314 0.32 6.88 -0.01
CA LEU A 314 -0.49 7.80 -0.81
C LEU A 314 -1.18 8.85 0.07
N ALA A 315 -1.73 8.45 1.22
CA ALA A 315 -2.28 9.40 2.18
C ALA A 315 -1.23 10.41 2.64
N ALA A 316 0.04 10.00 2.81
CA ALA A 316 1.12 10.92 3.13
C ALA A 316 1.44 11.88 1.97
N GLY A 317 1.40 11.41 0.73
CA GLY A 317 1.57 12.26 -0.46
C GLY A 317 0.46 13.31 -0.57
N ILE A 318 -0.80 12.88 -0.48
CA ILE A 318 -1.97 13.79 -0.53
C ILE A 318 -1.95 14.76 0.66
N ARG A 319 -1.55 14.31 1.87
CA ARG A 319 -1.38 15.19 3.04
C ARG A 319 -0.32 16.26 2.86
N ARG A 320 0.74 16.03 2.09
CA ARG A 320 1.77 17.07 1.83
C ARG A 320 1.26 18.19 0.92
N GLN A 321 0.19 17.93 0.17
CA GLN A 321 -0.46 18.92 -0.68
C GLN A 321 -1.46 19.77 0.11
N ALA A 322 -1.83 19.33 1.32
CA ALA A 322 -2.67 20.10 2.22
C ALA A 322 -1.86 21.22 2.88
N SER A 323 -2.39 22.44 2.82
CA SER A 323 -1.91 23.57 3.63
C SER A 323 -2.80 23.66 4.85
N CYS A 324 -2.54 22.84 5.87
CA CYS A 324 -3.26 22.92 7.14
C CYS A 324 -2.58 23.96 8.05
N PRO A 325 -3.28 25.04 8.45
CA PRO A 325 -2.72 26.02 9.38
C PRO A 325 -2.73 25.52 10.83
N LEU A 326 -3.42 24.40 11.11
CA LEU A 326 -3.51 23.81 12.44
C LEU A 326 -2.30 22.91 12.74
N PRO A 327 -2.01 22.63 14.03
CA PRO A 327 -0.94 21.72 14.42
C PRO A 327 -1.11 20.32 13.80
N VAL A 328 0.00 19.64 13.51
CA VAL A 328 0.06 18.34 12.80
C VAL A 328 -0.77 17.19 13.45
N ASP A 329 -1.13 17.33 14.72
CA ASP A 329 -1.84 16.32 15.52
C ASP A 329 -3.26 16.76 15.95
N GLU A 330 -3.80 17.83 15.37
CA GLU A 330 -5.13 18.39 15.66
C GLU A 330 -6.28 17.39 15.63
N LEU A 331 -6.21 16.37 14.76
CA LEU A 331 -7.22 15.30 14.69
C LEU A 331 -6.92 14.09 15.60
N ASN A 332 -5.66 13.86 15.97
CA ASN A 332 -5.24 12.67 16.72
C ASN A 332 -5.12 12.89 18.23
N ASP A 333 -4.81 14.13 18.66
CA ASP A 333 -4.77 14.52 20.07
C ASP A 333 -6.17 14.94 20.51
N ARG A 334 -6.85 14.06 21.25
CA ARG A 334 -8.25 14.24 21.68
C ARG A 334 -8.45 15.48 22.56
N LEU A 335 -7.43 15.89 23.32
CA LEU A 335 -7.51 17.09 24.14
C LEU A 335 -7.40 18.36 23.28
N LEU A 336 -6.48 18.37 22.33
CA LEU A 336 -6.38 19.47 21.35
C LEU A 336 -7.65 19.55 20.49
N PHE A 337 -8.12 18.41 20.00
CA PHE A 337 -9.36 18.27 19.25
C PHE A 337 -10.56 18.88 20.00
N GLY A 338 -10.74 18.51 21.27
CA GLY A 338 -11.83 19.03 22.11
C GLY A 338 -11.78 20.56 22.24
N ARG A 339 -10.59 21.13 22.46
CA ARG A 339 -10.42 22.60 22.55
C ARG A 339 -10.71 23.32 21.24
N LEU A 340 -10.30 22.74 20.11
CA LEU A 340 -10.59 23.31 18.79
C LEU A 340 -12.08 23.25 18.48
N CYS A 341 -12.77 22.17 18.85
CA CYS A 341 -14.22 22.07 18.74
C CYS A 341 -14.93 23.13 19.60
N GLU A 342 -14.49 23.32 20.85
CA GLU A 342 -15.05 24.35 21.74
C GLU A 342 -14.87 25.76 21.16
N ALA A 343 -13.67 26.10 20.67
CA ALA A 343 -13.39 27.38 20.04
C ALA A 343 -14.20 27.61 18.75
N ALA A 344 -14.59 26.55 18.05
CA ALA A 344 -15.40 26.60 16.83
C ALA A 344 -16.91 26.37 17.08
N GLU A 345 -17.34 26.35 18.35
CA GLU A 345 -18.73 26.09 18.75
C GLU A 345 -19.32 24.81 18.14
N LEU A 346 -18.48 23.76 18.07
CA LEU A 346 -18.85 22.45 17.58
C LEU A 346 -19.24 21.54 18.76
N PRO A 347 -20.42 20.89 18.72
CA PRO A 347 -20.78 19.84 19.66
C PRO A 347 -19.76 18.69 19.63
N ALA A 348 -18.96 18.57 20.69
CA ALA A 348 -17.97 17.51 20.85
C ALA A 348 -18.08 16.87 22.24
N ALA A 349 -17.57 15.64 22.38
CA ALA A 349 -17.58 14.94 23.66
C ALA A 349 -16.74 15.72 24.69
N PRO A 350 -17.33 16.21 25.80
CA PRO A 350 -16.61 17.06 26.75
C PRO A 350 -15.56 16.25 27.51
N VAL A 351 -14.41 16.86 27.77
CA VAL A 351 -13.36 16.28 28.61
C VAL A 351 -13.62 16.70 30.05
N TYR A 352 -13.83 15.73 30.95
CA TYR A 352 -14.07 15.97 32.37
C TYR A 352 -12.79 16.00 33.18
N ALA A 353 -11.82 15.15 32.84
CA ALA A 353 -10.52 15.13 33.48
C ALA A 353 -9.45 14.63 32.51
N THR A 354 -8.20 14.99 32.78
CA THR A 354 -7.02 14.48 32.09
C THR A 354 -6.09 13.82 33.08
N VAL A 355 -5.41 12.78 32.63
CA VAL A 355 -4.35 12.12 33.38
C VAL A 355 -3.07 12.28 32.59
N ALA A 356 -2.08 12.94 33.18
CA ALA A 356 -0.78 13.16 32.55
C ALA A 356 0.33 12.94 33.57
N ARG A 357 1.29 12.06 33.26
CA ARG A 357 2.42 11.71 34.15
C ARG A 357 1.98 11.32 35.57
N GLY A 358 0.89 10.56 35.65
CA GLY A 358 0.28 10.10 36.90
C GLY A 358 -0.46 11.17 37.72
N VAL A 359 -0.59 12.39 37.21
CA VAL A 359 -1.39 13.44 37.85
C VAL A 359 -2.75 13.53 37.17
N VAL A 360 -3.81 13.43 37.97
CA VAL A 360 -5.19 13.64 37.53
C VAL A 360 -5.56 15.11 37.71
N THR A 361 -5.98 15.77 36.63
CA THR A 361 -6.50 17.15 36.66
C THR A 361 -7.95 17.14 36.20
N SER A 362 -8.87 17.54 37.08
CA SER A 362 -10.30 17.64 36.75
C SER A 362 -10.65 19.05 36.30
N SER A 363 -11.49 19.15 35.26
CA SER A 363 -12.12 20.41 34.81
C SER A 363 -13.60 20.50 35.24
N ARG A 364 -14.10 19.49 35.96
CA ARG A 364 -15.50 19.38 36.41
C ARG A 364 -15.58 19.04 37.90
N ASP A 365 -16.71 19.40 38.50
CA ASP A 365 -17.02 19.05 39.89
C ASP A 365 -17.20 17.54 40.05
N HIS A 366 -16.94 17.03 41.25
CA HIS A 366 -17.06 15.61 41.58
C HIS A 366 -18.41 15.02 41.19
N ALA A 367 -19.52 15.75 41.42
CA ALA A 367 -20.87 15.33 41.06
C ALA A 367 -21.07 15.07 39.54
N ALA A 368 -20.26 15.68 38.68
CA ALA A 368 -20.35 15.46 37.23
C ALA A 368 -19.97 14.02 36.84
N PHE A 369 -19.15 13.36 37.64
CA PHE A 369 -18.67 12.00 37.38
C PHE A 369 -19.70 10.92 37.70
N ASP A 370 -20.76 11.23 38.46
CA ASP A 370 -21.78 10.27 38.88
C ASP A 370 -22.73 9.83 37.74
N ARG A 371 -22.16 9.18 36.72
CA ARG A 371 -22.80 8.69 35.48
C ARG A 371 -21.89 7.70 34.78
N ASP A 372 -22.32 7.08 33.69
CA ASP A 372 -21.39 6.29 32.87
C ASP A 372 -20.17 7.14 32.46
N LEU A 373 -18.98 6.54 32.51
CA LEU A 373 -17.72 7.17 32.12
C LEU A 373 -17.04 6.40 31.01
N VAL A 374 -16.28 7.11 30.20
CA VAL A 374 -15.40 6.55 29.19
C VAL A 374 -14.00 7.12 29.40
N VAL A 375 -13.03 6.23 29.52
CA VAL A 375 -11.62 6.58 29.64
C VAL A 375 -10.91 6.19 28.34
N GLN A 376 -10.13 7.11 27.78
CA GLN A 376 -9.41 6.87 26.52
C GLN A 376 -8.00 7.43 26.61
N ASP A 377 -7.10 6.89 25.79
CA ASP A 377 -5.79 7.50 25.62
C ASP A 377 -5.93 8.85 24.94
N ARG A 378 -5.11 9.83 25.35
CA ARG A 378 -5.07 11.15 24.72
C ARG A 378 -4.75 11.06 23.23
N ARG A 379 -3.86 10.14 22.87
CA ARG A 379 -3.45 9.84 21.50
C ARG A 379 -3.81 8.38 21.20
N GLY A 380 -4.74 8.15 20.28
CA GLY A 380 -5.15 6.79 19.94
C GLY A 380 -6.55 6.71 19.34
N GLY A 381 -6.78 5.64 18.58
CA GLY A 381 -8.10 5.34 18.02
C GLY A 381 -9.07 4.82 19.09
N ALA A 382 -10.37 4.77 18.77
CA ALA A 382 -11.44 4.33 19.70
C ALA A 382 -11.33 2.87 20.20
N ARG A 383 -10.27 2.14 19.83
CA ARG A 383 -9.99 0.76 20.29
C ARG A 383 -9.45 0.69 21.73
N THR A 384 -8.90 1.78 22.26
CA THR A 384 -8.37 1.83 23.62
C THR A 384 -9.35 2.41 24.64
N ALA A 385 -10.56 2.75 24.20
CA ALA A 385 -11.62 3.26 25.06
C ALA A 385 -12.11 2.18 26.04
N ARG A 386 -12.09 2.52 27.33
CA ARG A 386 -12.58 1.70 28.44
C ARG A 386 -13.86 2.33 28.98
N ARG A 387 -14.92 1.54 29.08
CA ARG A 387 -16.22 1.99 29.59
C ARG A 387 -16.38 1.58 31.05
N PHE A 388 -16.86 2.50 31.85
CA PHE A 388 -17.23 2.30 33.25
C PHE A 388 -18.72 2.61 33.37
N ARG A 389 -19.54 1.57 33.58
CA ARG A 389 -21.00 1.70 33.69
C ARG A 389 -21.34 2.01 35.15
N ARG A 390 -22.06 3.10 35.41
CA ARG A 390 -22.47 3.43 36.78
C ARG A 390 -23.51 2.42 37.25
N ILE A 391 -23.32 1.86 38.44
CA ILE A 391 -24.27 0.94 39.09
C ILE A 391 -24.88 1.54 40.35
N GLU A 392 -24.12 2.32 41.11
CA GLU A 392 -24.54 3.06 42.31
C GLU A 392 -23.82 4.43 42.34
N PRO A 393 -24.20 5.37 43.22
CA PRO A 393 -23.49 6.65 43.33
C PRO A 393 -21.97 6.47 43.48
N PHE A 394 -21.21 6.98 42.50
CA PHE A 394 -19.75 6.87 42.42
C PHE A 394 -19.17 5.44 42.42
N VAL A 395 -20.00 4.44 42.11
CA VAL A 395 -19.59 3.04 41.96
C VAL A 395 -19.87 2.57 40.54
N TYR A 396 -18.86 1.95 39.93
CA TYR A 396 -18.87 1.59 38.53
C TYR A 396 -18.53 0.12 38.32
N ARG A 397 -19.14 -0.47 37.30
CA ARG A 397 -18.70 -1.71 36.70
C ARG A 397 -17.68 -1.40 35.60
N GLY A 398 -16.45 -1.88 35.77
CA GLY A 398 -15.34 -1.73 34.84
C GLY A 398 -15.43 -2.66 33.62
N PRO A 399 -14.49 -2.51 32.67
CA PRO A 399 -14.49 -3.23 31.40
C PRO A 399 -14.24 -4.74 31.54
N PHE A 400 -13.71 -5.21 32.67
CA PHE A 400 -13.48 -6.63 32.95
C PHE A 400 -14.54 -7.22 33.90
N GLY A 401 -15.63 -6.48 34.15
CA GLY A 401 -16.71 -6.88 35.04
C GLY A 401 -16.45 -6.59 36.52
N GLU A 402 -15.32 -5.97 36.85
CA GLU A 402 -14.97 -5.59 38.21
C GLU A 402 -15.83 -4.43 38.73
N THR A 403 -16.06 -4.37 40.04
CA THR A 403 -16.74 -3.23 40.69
C THR A 403 -15.70 -2.33 41.33
N LEU A 404 -15.76 -1.02 41.07
CA LEU A 404 -14.79 -0.03 41.52
C LEU A 404 -15.48 1.24 42.03
N GLY A 405 -14.96 1.83 43.10
CA GLY A 405 -15.28 3.20 43.47
C GLY A 405 -14.62 4.21 42.53
N PHE A 406 -15.10 5.45 42.54
CA PHE A 406 -14.53 6.53 41.73
C PHE A 406 -13.03 6.75 42.05
N ASP A 407 -12.66 6.77 43.34
CA ASP A 407 -11.27 6.98 43.75
C ASP A 407 -10.36 5.82 43.31
N ASP A 408 -10.86 4.59 43.32
CA ASP A 408 -10.14 3.42 42.80
C ASP A 408 -9.83 3.57 41.31
N ILE A 409 -10.78 4.11 40.54
CA ILE A 409 -10.58 4.42 39.12
C ILE A 409 -9.47 5.47 39.00
N LEU A 410 -9.52 6.58 39.76
CA LEU A 410 -8.49 7.62 39.67
C LEU A 410 -7.10 7.10 40.05
N MET A 411 -6.98 6.29 41.11
CA MET A 411 -5.73 5.65 41.50
C MET A 411 -5.18 4.72 40.43
N ARG A 412 -6.04 3.90 39.81
CA ARG A 412 -5.66 3.03 38.69
C ARG A 412 -5.22 3.82 37.46
N LEU A 413 -5.86 4.96 37.19
CA LEU A 413 -5.49 5.79 36.05
C LEU A 413 -4.18 6.55 36.31
N ALA A 414 -3.97 7.05 37.52
CA ALA A 414 -2.73 7.71 37.94
C ALA A 414 -1.52 6.77 37.88
N SER A 415 -1.72 5.49 38.14
CA SER A 415 -0.66 4.46 38.06
C SER A 415 -0.48 3.87 36.66
N ALA A 416 -1.40 4.11 35.73
CA ALA A 416 -1.32 3.56 34.39
C ALA A 416 -0.30 4.31 33.52
N PRO A 417 0.42 3.60 32.63
CA PRO A 417 1.33 4.24 31.70
C PRO A 417 0.57 5.01 30.62
N GLY A 418 0.95 6.27 30.40
CA GLY A 418 0.48 7.10 29.29
C GLY A 418 -0.48 8.22 29.69
N ASP A 419 -0.69 9.15 28.75
CA ASP A 419 -1.63 10.26 28.93
C ASP A 419 -3.05 9.80 28.54
N MET A 420 -4.02 10.03 29.43
CA MET A 420 -5.41 9.63 29.24
C MET A 420 -6.38 10.79 29.51
N LEU A 421 -7.64 10.58 29.14
CA LEU A 421 -8.74 11.49 29.39
C LEU A 421 -9.98 10.73 29.86
N ILE A 422 -10.76 11.38 30.70
CA ILE A 422 -12.06 10.92 31.20
C ILE A 422 -13.14 11.78 30.56
N GLN A 423 -14.13 11.12 29.96
CA GLN A 423 -15.29 11.74 29.30
C GLN A 423 -16.57 11.10 29.83
N PRO A 424 -17.73 11.77 29.72
CA PRO A 424 -19.00 11.12 30.01
C PRO A 424 -19.30 10.04 28.98
N GLY A 425 -19.87 8.92 29.43
CA GLY A 425 -20.48 7.92 28.59
C GLY A 425 -21.71 8.48 27.90
N LEU A 426 -21.61 8.75 26.60
CA LEU A 426 -22.74 9.22 25.81
C LEU A 426 -23.70 8.05 25.52
N ARG A 427 -25.00 8.31 25.65
CA ARG A 427 -26.07 7.39 25.27
C ARG A 427 -26.51 7.66 23.83
N ASN A 428 -26.89 6.58 23.13
CA ASN A 428 -27.48 6.69 21.80
C ASN A 428 -28.86 7.37 21.90
N HIS A 429 -29.22 8.09 20.85
CA HIS A 429 -30.58 8.56 20.65
C HIS A 429 -31.54 7.37 20.44
N GLU A 430 -32.77 7.49 20.91
CA GLU A 430 -33.79 6.42 20.86
C GLU A 430 -34.01 5.88 19.44
N SER A 431 -33.96 6.75 18.43
CA SER A 431 -34.16 6.40 17.03
C SER A 431 -33.09 5.46 16.44
N VAL A 432 -31.97 5.24 17.14
CA VAL A 432 -30.86 4.39 16.68
C VAL A 432 -30.46 3.34 17.72
N ALA A 433 -31.12 3.32 18.88
CA ALA A 433 -30.87 2.35 19.94
C ALA A 433 -31.14 0.90 19.51
N PHE A 434 -32.01 0.69 18.51
CA PHE A 434 -32.27 -0.63 17.93
C PHE A 434 -31.02 -1.28 17.28
N LEU A 435 -30.03 -0.47 16.87
CA LEU A 435 -28.74 -0.95 16.35
C LEU A 435 -27.80 -1.38 17.49
N SER A 436 -27.84 -0.69 18.63
CA SER A 436 -27.12 -1.08 19.83
C SER A 436 -27.57 -0.22 21.01
N ASP A 437 -27.93 -0.87 22.12
CA ASP A 437 -28.21 -0.18 23.37
C ASP A 437 -26.95 -0.11 24.28
N GLU A 438 -26.07 -1.10 24.16
CA GLU A 438 -24.88 -1.22 25.02
C GLU A 438 -23.62 -0.50 24.44
N SER A 439 -23.49 -0.39 23.11
CA SER A 439 -22.39 0.35 22.44
C SER A 439 -22.87 1.61 21.75
N GLN A 440 -21.99 2.62 21.69
CA GLN A 440 -22.26 3.80 20.87
C GLN A 440 -22.32 3.42 19.39
N VAL A 441 -23.41 3.80 18.73
CA VAL A 441 -23.53 3.74 17.28
C VAL A 441 -22.76 4.92 16.72
N VAL A 442 -21.71 4.64 15.95
CA VAL A 442 -20.84 5.68 15.39
C VAL A 442 -21.17 5.88 13.92
N PHE A 443 -21.67 7.08 13.60
CA PHE A 443 -21.87 7.55 12.25
C PHE A 443 -20.57 8.12 11.72
N ARG A 444 -19.95 7.41 10.79
CA ARG A 444 -18.78 7.91 10.05
C ARG A 444 -19.25 8.70 8.84
N ALA A 445 -19.07 10.02 8.87
CA ALA A 445 -19.32 10.91 7.75
C ALA A 445 -17.98 11.28 7.07
N VAL A 446 -17.84 10.98 5.78
CA VAL A 446 -16.65 11.33 5.00
C VAL A 446 -16.91 12.64 4.28
N THR A 447 -16.21 13.70 4.68
CA THR A 447 -16.29 15.01 4.05
C THR A 447 -15.11 15.25 3.11
N CYS A 448 -15.37 15.95 2.03
CA CYS A 448 -14.39 16.32 1.03
C CYS A 448 -14.57 17.80 0.66
N LEU A 449 -13.47 18.52 0.47
CA LEU A 449 -13.55 19.88 -0.06
C LEU A 449 -13.94 19.83 -1.54
N ASP A 450 -14.96 20.60 -1.87
CA ASP A 450 -15.30 20.88 -3.25
C ASP A 450 -14.22 21.78 -3.86
N ASP A 451 -13.60 21.32 -4.95
CA ASP A 451 -12.45 22.03 -5.51
C ASP A 451 -12.86 23.33 -6.24
N ALA A 452 -14.15 23.54 -6.58
CA ALA A 452 -14.61 24.77 -7.23
C ALA A 452 -14.95 25.86 -6.20
N THR A 453 -15.59 25.48 -5.10
CA THR A 453 -16.08 26.40 -4.08
C THR A 453 -15.21 26.45 -2.82
N GLY A 454 -14.33 25.47 -2.62
CA GLY A 454 -13.60 25.27 -1.37
C GLY A 454 -14.48 24.77 -0.21
N ALA A 455 -15.77 24.58 -0.42
CA ALA A 455 -16.72 24.23 0.63
C ALA A 455 -16.69 22.72 0.94
N PRO A 456 -16.77 22.32 2.22
CA PRO A 456 -16.86 20.91 2.58
C PRO A 456 -18.21 20.32 2.21
N ARG A 457 -18.21 19.15 1.57
CA ARG A 457 -19.40 18.34 1.29
C ARG A 457 -19.25 16.92 1.84
N VAL A 458 -20.35 16.34 2.33
CA VAL A 458 -20.39 14.92 2.70
C VAL A 458 -20.45 14.07 1.44
N THR A 459 -19.57 13.08 1.32
CA THR A 459 -19.48 12.19 0.16
C THR A 459 -19.89 10.75 0.48
N HIS A 460 -19.82 10.36 1.76
CA HIS A 460 -20.24 9.04 2.23
C HIS A 460 -20.68 9.10 3.70
N GLY A 461 -21.54 8.18 4.08
CA GLY A 461 -21.97 7.90 5.45
C GLY A 461 -21.94 6.41 5.74
N LEU A 462 -21.45 6.03 6.93
CA LEU A 462 -21.51 4.67 7.45
C LEU A 462 -22.03 4.68 8.88
N ALA A 463 -23.08 3.92 9.17
CA ALA A 463 -23.44 3.59 10.54
C ALA A 463 -22.59 2.38 10.99
N ARG A 464 -21.80 2.55 12.05
CA ARG A 464 -20.93 1.49 12.58
C ARG A 464 -21.37 1.06 13.98
N VAL A 465 -21.42 -0.25 14.17
CA VAL A 465 -21.87 -0.92 15.40
C VAL A 465 -20.81 -1.91 15.86
N ARG A 466 -20.56 -2.02 17.16
CA ARG A 466 -19.54 -2.93 17.71
C ARG A 466 -20.16 -4.18 18.33
N SER A 467 -19.56 -5.34 18.06
CA SER A 467 -19.96 -6.64 18.61
C SER A 467 -19.53 -6.89 20.03
N SER A 468 -18.45 -6.29 20.45
CA SER A 468 -17.88 -6.50 21.79
C SER A 468 -18.76 -6.01 22.94
N ALA A 469 -19.90 -5.37 22.70
CA ALA A 469 -20.74 -4.77 23.74
C ALA A 469 -21.95 -5.62 24.16
N ALA A 470 -22.29 -6.68 23.43
CA ALA A 470 -23.31 -7.64 23.84
C ALA A 470 -22.67 -9.02 24.01
N ALA A 471 -22.94 -9.70 25.12
CA ALA A 471 -22.41 -11.05 25.40
C ALA A 471 -22.71 -12.04 24.25
N ASP A 472 -23.84 -11.85 23.57
CA ASP A 472 -24.28 -12.67 22.44
C ASP A 472 -23.57 -12.31 21.12
N TRP A 473 -23.09 -11.07 20.92
CA TRP A 473 -22.24 -10.69 19.78
C TRP A 473 -20.76 -11.02 19.99
N ALA A 474 -20.31 -11.22 21.23
CA ALA A 474 -18.91 -11.49 21.54
C ALA A 474 -18.36 -12.79 20.89
N ARG A 475 -19.25 -13.68 20.43
CA ARG A 475 -18.91 -14.90 19.67
C ARG A 475 -18.81 -14.69 18.15
N SER A 476 -19.22 -13.53 17.63
CA SER A 476 -19.06 -13.19 16.21
C SER A 476 -17.57 -13.07 15.87
N ARG A 477 -17.18 -13.55 14.68
CA ARG A 477 -15.83 -13.34 14.14
C ARG A 477 -15.55 -11.87 13.85
N GLU A 478 -16.61 -11.07 13.65
CA GLU A 478 -16.55 -9.66 13.31
C GLU A 478 -16.54 -8.79 14.57
N GLN A 479 -15.65 -7.79 14.60
CA GLN A 479 -15.56 -6.87 15.73
C GLN A 479 -16.38 -5.60 15.53
N VAL A 480 -16.59 -5.23 14.26
CA VAL A 480 -17.38 -4.06 13.86
C VAL A 480 -18.24 -4.43 12.66
N TRP A 481 -19.48 -3.96 12.68
CA TRP A 481 -20.41 -4.02 11.55
C TRP A 481 -20.65 -2.62 11.01
N GLY A 482 -20.89 -2.51 9.70
CA GLY A 482 -21.10 -1.26 9.01
C GLY A 482 -22.26 -1.34 8.02
N ALA A 483 -23.14 -0.33 8.03
CA ALA A 483 -24.16 -0.13 7.01
C ALA A 483 -23.91 1.19 6.30
N ALA A 484 -23.90 1.17 4.96
CA ALA A 484 -23.87 2.38 4.15
C ALA A 484 -25.13 3.23 4.41
N ILE A 485 -24.98 4.54 4.40
CA ILE A 485 -26.09 5.48 4.52
C ILE A 485 -26.26 6.12 3.15
N ASP A 486 -27.45 6.01 2.58
CA ASP A 486 -27.82 6.75 1.40
C ASP A 486 -27.83 8.25 1.72
N LEU A 487 -27.08 9.03 0.94
CA LEU A 487 -26.80 10.43 1.28
C LEU A 487 -28.04 11.31 1.24
N GLU A 488 -28.94 11.06 0.30
CA GLU A 488 -30.13 11.88 0.06
C GLU A 488 -31.25 11.49 1.03
N THR A 489 -31.47 10.19 1.21
CA THR A 489 -32.63 9.67 1.95
C THR A 489 -32.35 9.36 3.42
N GLY A 490 -31.07 9.22 3.80
CA GLY A 490 -30.67 8.72 5.12
C GLY A 490 -30.99 7.24 5.34
N ALA A 491 -31.33 6.48 4.30
CA ALA A 491 -31.66 5.07 4.41
C ALA A 491 -30.41 4.21 4.62
N LEU A 492 -30.50 3.24 5.54
CA LEU A 492 -29.44 2.27 5.80
C LEU A 492 -29.40 1.17 4.73
N GLY A 493 -28.20 0.79 4.32
CA GLY A 493 -27.93 -0.42 3.55
C GLY A 493 -27.91 -1.68 4.42
N ALA A 494 -27.49 -2.80 3.83
CA ALA A 494 -27.21 -4.02 4.57
C ALA A 494 -26.00 -3.81 5.51
N LEU A 495 -25.97 -4.57 6.62
CA LEU A 495 -24.82 -4.66 7.50
C LEU A 495 -23.74 -5.56 6.89
N TYR A 496 -22.49 -5.12 6.99
CA TYR A 496 -21.30 -5.89 6.60
C TYR A 496 -20.27 -5.92 7.74
N GLY A 497 -19.62 -7.06 7.95
CA GLY A 497 -18.49 -7.19 8.86
C GLY A 497 -17.23 -6.47 8.38
N ASP A 498 -16.42 -5.97 9.33
CA ASP A 498 -15.18 -5.22 9.08
C ASP A 498 -13.98 -6.09 8.70
N ALA A 499 -14.01 -7.37 9.06
CA ALA A 499 -13.03 -8.33 8.58
C ALA A 499 -13.28 -8.65 7.09
N PRO A 500 -12.28 -9.19 6.37
CA PRO A 500 -12.46 -9.74 5.03
C PRO A 500 -13.31 -11.04 5.08
N SER A 501 -14.50 -11.00 5.68
CA SER A 501 -15.49 -12.08 5.67
C SER A 501 -16.43 -11.95 4.49
N VAL A 502 -17.37 -12.86 4.34
CA VAL A 502 -18.47 -12.78 3.37
C VAL A 502 -19.77 -12.33 4.05
N GLU A 503 -19.69 -12.03 5.35
CA GLU A 503 -20.86 -11.76 6.17
C GLU A 503 -21.56 -10.47 5.71
N ARG A 504 -22.87 -10.64 5.50
CA ARG A 504 -23.82 -9.62 5.10
C ARG A 504 -25.17 -9.95 5.73
N CYS A 505 -25.79 -9.00 6.40
CA CYS A 505 -27.09 -9.17 7.02
C CYS A 505 -28.01 -8.00 6.66
N ASP A 506 -29.23 -8.29 6.20
CA ASP A 506 -30.24 -7.26 5.98
C ASP A 506 -30.93 -6.89 7.33
N ASP A 507 -30.94 -7.83 8.28
CA ASP A 507 -31.41 -7.68 9.66
C ASP A 507 -30.24 -7.66 10.66
N HIS A 508 -30.46 -7.13 11.86
CA HIS A 508 -29.46 -7.09 12.92
C HIS A 508 -29.17 -8.52 13.43
N PRO A 509 -27.92 -9.01 13.38
CA PRO A 509 -27.62 -10.44 13.57
C PRO A 509 -27.87 -11.00 14.98
N VAL A 510 -28.21 -10.18 15.98
CA VAL A 510 -28.70 -10.69 17.29
C VAL A 510 -30.15 -10.40 17.57
N THR A 511 -30.62 -9.19 17.26
CA THR A 511 -31.98 -8.78 17.63
C THR A 511 -33.00 -9.17 16.57
N GLY A 512 -32.56 -9.52 15.36
CA GLY A 512 -33.43 -9.83 14.22
C GLY A 512 -34.18 -8.62 13.66
N VAL A 513 -33.93 -7.41 14.20
CA VAL A 513 -34.59 -6.19 13.74
C VAL A 513 -34.09 -5.81 12.35
N ALA A 514 -35.00 -5.48 11.44
CA ALA A 514 -34.66 -5.01 10.10
C ALA A 514 -33.76 -3.76 10.16
N VAL A 515 -32.63 -3.80 9.45
CA VAL A 515 -31.70 -2.66 9.35
C VAL A 515 -31.77 -2.04 7.98
N ARG A 516 -31.73 -2.87 6.93
CA ARG A 516 -31.77 -2.40 5.54
C ARG A 516 -33.07 -1.64 5.27
N GLY A 517 -32.95 -0.44 4.70
CA GLY A 517 -34.06 0.44 4.34
C GLY A 517 -34.53 1.35 5.47
N VAL A 518 -34.08 1.15 6.72
CA VAL A 518 -34.43 2.05 7.84
C VAL A 518 -33.87 3.44 7.58
N ARG A 519 -34.71 4.46 7.68
CA ARG A 519 -34.33 5.86 7.45
C ARG A 519 -33.92 6.54 8.75
N LEU A 520 -32.72 7.11 8.75
CA LEU A 520 -32.20 7.90 9.86
C LEU A 520 -32.74 9.35 9.79
N LYS A 521 -33.79 9.65 10.56
CA LYS A 521 -34.41 10.98 10.62
C LYS A 521 -33.41 12.12 10.88
N HIS A 522 -32.39 11.87 11.70
CA HIS A 522 -31.36 12.86 12.08
C HIS A 522 -30.12 12.84 11.17
N TRP A 523 -30.14 12.13 10.05
CA TRP A 523 -29.02 12.11 9.11
C TRP A 523 -28.60 13.50 8.59
N PRO A 524 -29.53 14.42 8.25
CA PRO A 524 -29.16 15.77 7.84
C PRO A 524 -28.40 16.55 8.92
N GLU A 525 -28.76 16.35 10.19
CA GLU A 525 -28.09 16.97 11.34
C GLU A 525 -26.62 16.50 11.45
N ILE A 526 -26.39 15.19 11.28
CA ILE A 526 -25.06 14.59 11.26
C ILE A 526 -24.22 15.14 10.10
N CYS A 527 -24.82 15.26 8.91
CA CYS A 527 -24.14 15.82 7.73
C CYS A 527 -23.73 17.28 7.94
N ALA A 528 -24.64 18.09 8.47
CA ALA A 528 -24.39 19.51 8.75
C ALA A 528 -23.27 19.68 9.77
N LEU A 529 -23.25 18.86 10.82
CA LEU A 529 -22.18 18.87 11.83
C LEU A 529 -20.83 18.47 11.21
N ALA A 530 -20.79 17.43 10.39
CA ALA A 530 -19.56 17.01 9.71
C ALA A 530 -19.01 18.09 8.76
N ALA A 531 -19.87 18.76 8.00
CA ALA A 531 -19.48 19.84 7.09
C ALA A 531 -18.94 21.06 7.87
N ARG A 532 -19.63 21.48 8.93
CA ARG A 532 -19.15 22.54 9.84
C ARG A 532 -17.80 22.19 10.47
N ALA A 533 -17.63 20.95 10.91
CA ALA A 533 -16.37 20.48 11.48
C ALA A 533 -15.23 20.54 10.46
N HIS A 534 -15.46 20.12 9.22
CA HIS A 534 -14.45 20.22 8.16
C HIS A 534 -14.09 21.67 7.86
N ALA A 535 -15.06 22.59 7.82
CA ALA A 535 -14.77 24.00 7.66
C ALA A 535 -13.87 24.56 8.78
N ALA A 536 -14.16 24.19 10.04
CA ALA A 536 -13.40 24.65 11.21
C ALA A 536 -11.98 24.06 11.29
N PHE A 537 -11.82 22.78 10.95
CA PHE A 537 -10.51 22.13 10.99
C PHE A 537 -9.66 22.44 9.74
N GLY A 538 -10.27 22.83 8.63
CA GLY A 538 -9.61 23.36 7.43
C GLY A 538 -8.47 22.48 6.87
N GLY A 539 -7.78 22.94 5.84
CA GLY A 539 -6.48 22.40 5.41
C GLY A 539 -6.48 21.07 4.68
N TRP A 540 -7.28 20.09 5.11
CA TRP A 540 -7.32 18.75 4.56
C TRP A 540 -8.36 18.61 3.45
N ALA A 541 -7.98 17.96 2.34
CA ALA A 541 -8.93 17.72 1.24
C ALA A 541 -10.05 16.74 1.64
N ILE A 542 -9.79 15.80 2.54
CA ILE A 542 -10.72 14.75 2.94
C ILE A 542 -10.55 14.45 4.43
N ILE A 543 -11.65 14.40 5.18
CA ILE A 543 -11.67 14.02 6.60
C ILE A 543 -12.81 13.03 6.84
N CYS A 544 -12.58 12.05 7.71
CA CYS A 544 -13.62 11.15 8.21
C CYS A 544 -13.99 11.54 9.64
N TRP A 545 -15.24 11.94 9.84
CA TRP A 545 -15.78 12.33 11.14
C TRP A 545 -16.50 11.16 11.77
N ASP A 546 -16.12 10.81 13.00
CA ASP A 546 -16.85 9.84 13.80
C ASP A 546 -17.78 10.60 14.74
N ILE A 547 -19.10 10.50 14.49
CA ILE A 547 -20.17 11.26 15.15
C ILE A 547 -21.12 10.28 15.84
N VAL A 548 -21.61 10.65 17.03
CA VAL A 548 -22.66 9.90 17.75
C VAL A 548 -23.90 10.76 17.82
N LEU A 549 -25.07 10.16 17.62
CA LEU A 549 -26.35 10.81 17.83
C LEU A 549 -26.81 10.54 19.26
N THR A 550 -26.96 11.60 20.05
CA THR A 550 -27.41 11.53 21.46
C THR A 550 -28.82 12.09 21.61
N PRO A 551 -29.52 11.88 22.74
CA PRO A 551 -30.80 12.55 23.04
C PRO A 551 -30.74 14.09 22.99
N ARG A 552 -29.54 14.69 23.05
CA ARG A 552 -29.33 16.14 22.98
C ARG A 552 -28.86 16.61 21.59
N GLY A 553 -28.84 15.72 20.60
CA GLY A 553 -28.35 16.00 19.25
C GLY A 553 -27.02 15.30 18.93
N ALA A 554 -26.51 15.57 17.73
CA ALA A 554 -25.28 15.00 17.19
C ALA A 554 -24.03 15.58 17.88
N VAL A 555 -23.07 14.71 18.21
CA VAL A 555 -21.83 15.04 18.91
C VAL A 555 -20.64 14.39 18.19
N ILE A 556 -19.60 15.18 17.90
CA ILE A 556 -18.38 14.68 17.29
C ILE A 556 -17.51 13.99 18.35
N LEU A 557 -17.04 12.79 18.03
CA LEU A 557 -16.08 12.05 18.86
C LEU A 557 -14.63 12.34 18.46
N HIS A 558 -14.34 12.30 17.17
CA HIS A 558 -13.02 12.63 16.60
C HIS A 558 -13.07 12.73 15.06
N GLY A 559 -12.00 13.27 14.46
CA GLY A 559 -11.72 13.14 13.03
C GLY A 559 -10.58 12.14 12.76
N ASP A 560 -10.59 11.47 11.61
CA ASP A 560 -9.50 10.60 11.13
C ASP A 560 -9.25 10.88 9.64
N LEU A 561 -7.99 10.89 9.22
CA LEU A 561 -7.60 11.04 7.81
C LEU A 561 -7.59 9.69 7.07
N ARG A 562 -7.89 8.58 7.77
CA ARG A 562 -7.99 7.23 7.20
C ARG A 562 -9.44 6.86 6.94
N ILE A 563 -9.75 6.68 5.65
CA ILE A 563 -11.11 6.38 5.19
C ILE A 563 -11.50 4.91 5.40
N ASP A 564 -10.52 4.01 5.33
CA ASP A 564 -10.75 2.56 5.16
C ASP A 564 -11.57 2.25 3.89
N PHE A 565 -10.92 2.43 2.74
CA PHE A 565 -11.59 2.31 1.44
C PHE A 565 -12.14 0.92 1.18
N ASP A 566 -11.48 -0.13 1.68
CA ASP A 566 -11.99 -1.49 1.48
C ASP A 566 -13.35 -1.64 2.16
N PHE A 567 -13.47 -1.23 3.42
CA PHE A 567 -14.72 -1.34 4.17
C PHE A 567 -15.81 -0.41 3.63
N LEU A 568 -15.45 0.84 3.30
CA LEU A 568 -16.38 1.79 2.71
C LEU A 568 -17.00 1.28 1.40
N GLN A 569 -16.17 0.88 0.44
CA GLN A 569 -16.65 0.38 -0.87
C GLN A 569 -17.37 -0.96 -0.74
N ARG A 570 -17.02 -1.78 0.27
CA ARG A 570 -17.74 -3.02 0.56
C ARG A 570 -19.18 -2.72 0.96
N CYS A 571 -19.39 -1.81 1.92
CA CYS A 571 -20.71 -1.46 2.42
C CYS A 571 -21.59 -0.79 1.36
N TYR A 572 -21.01 0.09 0.55
CA TYR A 572 -21.74 0.71 -0.57
C TYR A 572 -21.93 -0.26 -1.76
N GLY A 573 -21.09 -1.28 -1.87
CA GLY A 573 -21.09 -2.22 -2.99
C GLY A 573 -20.62 -1.63 -4.33
N THR A 574 -20.12 -0.39 -4.32
CA THR A 574 -19.67 0.36 -5.50
C THR A 574 -18.19 0.75 -5.38
N PRO A 575 -17.43 0.74 -6.49
CA PRO A 575 -16.06 1.23 -6.49
C PRO A 575 -16.01 2.74 -6.23
N LEU A 576 -14.92 3.19 -5.62
CA LEU A 576 -14.68 4.60 -5.31
C LEU A 576 -14.68 5.47 -6.58
N GLY A 577 -14.24 4.93 -7.72
CA GLY A 577 -14.24 5.62 -9.01
C GLY A 577 -15.63 6.07 -9.49
N ARG A 578 -16.70 5.46 -8.97
CA ARG A 578 -18.10 5.81 -9.27
C ARG A 578 -18.79 6.56 -8.12
N SER A 579 -18.05 6.90 -7.07
CA SER A 579 -18.58 7.60 -5.90
C SER A 579 -18.48 9.13 -6.05
N PRO A 580 -19.20 9.91 -5.22
CA PRO A 580 -19.03 11.37 -5.15
C PRO A 580 -17.61 11.85 -4.79
N LEU A 581 -16.79 10.95 -4.23
CA LEU A 581 -15.39 11.22 -3.90
C LEU A 581 -14.43 10.96 -5.08
N GLY A 582 -14.86 10.21 -6.09
CA GLY A 582 -14.04 9.80 -7.24
C GLY A 582 -13.37 10.97 -7.96
N PRO A 583 -14.12 12.00 -8.41
CA PRO A 583 -13.55 13.13 -9.14
C PRO A 583 -12.52 13.95 -8.34
N THR A 584 -12.77 14.18 -7.05
CA THR A 584 -11.80 14.89 -6.21
C THR A 584 -10.55 14.03 -5.97
N MET A 585 -10.71 12.73 -5.72
CA MET A 585 -9.57 11.81 -5.57
C MET A 585 -8.72 11.75 -6.84
N ASP A 586 -9.34 11.70 -8.02
CA ASP A 586 -8.65 11.66 -9.30
C ASP A 586 -7.78 12.90 -9.53
N ARG A 587 -8.31 14.09 -9.25
CA ARG A 587 -7.56 15.36 -9.34
C ARG A 587 -6.41 15.44 -8.35
N ARG A 588 -6.60 14.96 -7.11
CA ARG A 588 -5.50 14.89 -6.13
C ARG A 588 -4.41 13.92 -6.57
N LEU A 589 -4.79 12.80 -7.20
CA LEU A 589 -3.84 11.88 -7.82
C LEU A 589 -3.10 12.52 -9.00
N ASP A 590 -3.74 13.36 -9.81
CA ASP A 590 -3.07 14.12 -10.88
C ASP A 590 -2.06 15.11 -10.33
N ALA A 591 -2.45 15.90 -9.32
CA ALA A 591 -1.54 16.83 -8.67
C ALA A 591 -0.32 16.11 -8.09
N LEU A 592 -0.53 14.95 -7.44
CA LEU A 592 0.55 14.15 -6.89
C LEU A 592 1.43 13.55 -7.98
N LEU A 593 0.84 13.04 -9.05
CA LEU A 593 1.58 12.52 -10.21
C LEU A 593 2.43 13.62 -10.85
N ALA A 594 1.87 14.82 -11.06
CA ALA A 594 2.60 15.97 -11.61
C ALA A 594 3.80 16.34 -10.74
N GLU A 595 3.61 16.45 -9.42
CA GLU A 595 4.68 16.71 -8.46
C GLU A 595 5.78 15.63 -8.51
N GLN A 596 5.41 14.34 -8.62
CA GLN A 596 6.39 13.26 -8.71
C GLN A 596 7.13 13.24 -10.05
N LEU A 597 6.45 13.53 -11.15
CA LEU A 597 7.06 13.65 -12.47
C LEU A 597 8.04 14.82 -12.50
N GLU A 598 7.64 15.98 -11.99
CA GLU A 598 8.51 17.15 -11.89
C GLU A 598 9.76 16.83 -11.07
N ARG A 599 9.61 16.26 -9.86
CA ARG A 599 10.75 15.81 -9.04
C ARG A 599 11.64 14.81 -9.77
N PHE A 600 11.06 13.84 -10.48
CA PHE A 600 11.82 12.87 -11.25
C PHE A 600 12.62 13.54 -12.38
N THR A 601 12.05 14.52 -13.07
CA THR A 601 12.75 15.29 -14.11
C THR A 601 13.81 16.23 -13.54
N LEU A 602 13.54 16.88 -12.40
CA LEU A 602 14.47 17.77 -11.71
C LEU A 602 15.66 16.99 -11.13
N ASP A 603 15.43 15.82 -10.53
CA ASP A 603 16.51 14.94 -10.09
C ASP A 603 17.41 14.51 -11.26
N GLY A 604 16.85 14.40 -12.47
CA GLY A 604 17.58 14.18 -13.71
C GLY A 604 18.35 15.41 -14.23
N ARG A 605 17.86 16.63 -13.96
CA ARG A 605 18.44 17.91 -14.45
C ARG A 605 19.36 18.63 -13.45
N ARG A 606 19.22 18.38 -12.13
CA ARG A 606 19.89 19.14 -11.05
C ARG A 606 21.41 18.99 -10.98
N THR A 607 22.03 18.25 -11.89
CA THR A 607 23.49 18.11 -11.99
C THR A 607 24.08 18.76 -13.23
N THR A 608 23.28 19.49 -14.02
CA THR A 608 23.75 20.19 -15.22
C THR A 608 24.14 21.66 -14.99
N TYR A 609 24.04 22.16 -13.76
CA TYR A 609 24.50 23.48 -13.34
C TYR A 609 25.79 23.40 -12.54
#